data_AF-A0A8K0L3V9-F1
#
_entry.id   AF-A0A8K0L3V9-F1
#
_cell.length_a   1.000
_cell.length_b   1.000
_cell.length_c   1.000
_cell.angle_alpha   90.00
_cell.angle_beta   90.00
_cell.angle_gamma   90.00
#
_symmetry.space_group_name_H-M   'P 1'
#
loop_
_entity.id
_entity.type
_entity.pdbx_description
1 polymer ?
#
loop_
_entity_poly.entity_id
_entity_poly.type
_entity_poly.pdbx_seq_one_letter_code
_entity_poly.pdbx_strand_id
1 'polypeptide(L)'
;MVKIFITGATGYIGGDALHALLSTHPEYSYTALVRSGPRAVSLAATHPTLRLVYGDLSSTSLITSEARAADIVLHLADADDAPSAQAIAEGLRSDESEEVYDDGEGVGSVTSLPDQALHRGVDKLVLAAGDEAGQGGKVRTAVVCPPCIYGRGRGAGNTRSMQVPELARVTVERGEGVRVGKGRARWTGLHVADLADLFVRLVEEAVKGGGEATWGREGYYFAEDGEFYWGDVSEWVLEEVRKKLLGWQPKRHGLREEVKDAVEVEAKKLGKLPGHAAKAAGDA
;
A
#
# COMPACT_ATOMS: atom_id res chain seq x y z
N MET A 1 -7.90 -17.53 -4.68
CA MET A 1 -8.23 -18.04 -6.03
C MET A 1 -7.39 -17.24 -7.01
N VAL A 2 -6.59 -17.90 -7.85
CA VAL A 2 -5.74 -17.22 -8.85
C VAL A 2 -6.63 -16.54 -9.89
N LYS A 3 -6.33 -15.29 -10.22
CA LYS A 3 -7.05 -14.47 -11.20
C LYS A 3 -6.17 -14.25 -12.43
N ILE A 4 -6.68 -14.64 -13.59
CA ILE A 4 -5.98 -14.50 -14.87
C ILE A 4 -6.75 -13.53 -15.76
N PHE A 5 -6.07 -12.49 -16.25
CA PHE A 5 -6.58 -11.58 -17.27
C PHE A 5 -5.93 -11.90 -18.63
N ILE A 6 -6.74 -12.01 -19.68
CA ILE A 6 -6.29 -12.43 -21.01
C ILE A 6 -6.74 -11.41 -22.05
N THR A 7 -5.81 -10.91 -22.87
CA THR A 7 -6.13 -10.22 -24.12
C THR A 7 -5.97 -11.19 -25.29
N GLY A 8 -6.81 -11.08 -26.32
CA GLY A 8 -6.70 -11.94 -27.50
C GLY A 8 -7.36 -13.32 -27.34
N ALA A 9 -8.22 -13.51 -26.34
CA ALA A 9 -8.91 -14.76 -26.04
C ALA A 9 -9.81 -15.32 -27.18
N THR A 10 -10.13 -14.50 -28.19
CA THR A 10 -10.88 -14.92 -29.39
C THR A 10 -10.00 -15.12 -30.63
N GLY A 11 -8.67 -15.03 -30.46
CA GLY A 11 -7.67 -15.28 -31.48
C GLY A 11 -7.21 -16.75 -31.51
N TYR A 12 -6.34 -17.07 -32.45
CA TYR A 12 -5.84 -18.44 -32.65
C TYR A 12 -5.06 -18.95 -31.42
N ILE A 13 -4.05 -18.21 -30.97
CA ILE A 13 -3.22 -18.57 -29.81
C ILE A 13 -4.01 -18.38 -28.51
N GLY A 14 -4.64 -17.21 -28.34
CA GLY A 14 -5.34 -16.89 -27.10
C GLY A 14 -6.57 -17.76 -26.83
N GLY A 15 -7.27 -18.20 -27.87
CA GLY A 15 -8.41 -19.13 -27.72
C GLY A 15 -7.98 -20.51 -27.27
N ASP A 16 -6.91 -21.06 -27.87
CA ASP A 16 -6.37 -22.38 -27.48
C ASP A 16 -5.76 -22.35 -26.08
N ALA A 17 -4.99 -21.31 -25.75
CA ALA A 17 -4.45 -21.12 -24.41
C ALA A 17 -5.56 -21.02 -23.34
N LEU A 18 -6.62 -20.24 -23.61
CA LEU A 18 -7.77 -20.14 -22.71
C LEU A 18 -8.48 -21.49 -22.55
N HIS A 19 -8.66 -22.27 -23.63
CA HIS A 19 -9.26 -23.59 -23.57
C HIS A 19 -8.44 -24.55 -22.68
N ALA A 20 -7.12 -24.59 -22.88
CA ALA A 20 -6.22 -25.43 -22.09
C ALA A 20 -6.23 -25.05 -20.60
N LEU A 21 -6.24 -23.75 -20.30
CA LEU A 21 -6.29 -23.24 -18.94
C LEU A 21 -7.60 -23.55 -18.25
N LEU A 22 -8.75 -23.28 -18.88
CA LEU A 22 -10.06 -23.61 -18.32
C LEU A 22 -10.24 -25.11 -18.09
N SER A 23 -9.65 -25.95 -18.94
CA SER A 23 -9.72 -27.40 -18.83
C SER A 23 -8.82 -27.95 -17.71
N THR A 24 -7.63 -27.37 -17.56
CA THR A 24 -6.62 -27.84 -16.58
C THR A 24 -6.83 -27.25 -15.19
N HIS A 25 -7.24 -25.98 -15.15
CA HIS A 25 -7.40 -25.19 -13.93
C HIS A 25 -8.78 -24.50 -13.88
N PRO A 26 -9.88 -25.27 -13.80
CA PRO A 26 -11.23 -24.71 -13.69
C PRO A 26 -11.46 -23.95 -12.37
N GLU A 27 -10.59 -24.15 -11.37
CA GLU A 27 -10.64 -23.49 -10.06
C GLU A 27 -10.15 -22.04 -10.08
N TYR A 28 -9.52 -21.58 -11.16
CA TYR A 28 -9.07 -20.19 -11.32
C TYR A 28 -10.20 -19.28 -11.84
N SER A 29 -10.08 -17.99 -11.58
CA SER A 29 -10.97 -16.97 -12.13
C SER A 29 -10.37 -16.38 -13.39
N TYR A 30 -11.11 -16.41 -14.50
CA TYR A 30 -10.65 -15.93 -15.80
C TYR A 30 -11.43 -14.68 -16.23
N THR A 31 -10.69 -13.71 -16.78
CA THR A 31 -11.25 -12.52 -17.39
C THR A 31 -10.67 -12.33 -18.78
N ALA A 32 -11.52 -12.10 -19.79
CA ALA A 32 -11.08 -11.89 -21.17
C ALA A 32 -11.51 -10.53 -21.69
N LEU A 33 -10.55 -9.76 -22.21
CA LEU A 33 -10.83 -8.56 -22.99
C LEU A 33 -11.32 -8.98 -24.39
N VAL A 34 -12.53 -8.54 -24.75
CA VAL A 34 -13.15 -8.85 -26.03
C VAL A 34 -13.79 -7.64 -26.66
N ARG A 35 -13.74 -7.56 -28.00
CA ARG A 35 -14.59 -6.64 -28.74
C ARG A 35 -16.02 -7.17 -28.76
N SER A 36 -17.01 -6.28 -28.76
CA SER A 36 -18.40 -6.67 -28.96
C SER A 36 -18.58 -7.36 -30.32
N GLY A 37 -19.46 -8.36 -30.38
CA GLY A 37 -19.80 -9.07 -31.62
C GLY A 37 -19.87 -10.58 -31.49
N PRO A 38 -20.04 -11.30 -32.63
CA PRO A 38 -20.37 -12.73 -32.65
C PRO A 38 -19.34 -13.62 -31.94
N ARG A 39 -18.05 -13.26 -31.98
CA ARG A 39 -16.98 -14.00 -31.31
C ARG A 39 -17.09 -13.92 -29.78
N ALA A 40 -17.41 -12.75 -29.23
CA ALA A 40 -17.64 -12.60 -27.80
C ALA A 40 -18.89 -13.35 -27.34
N VAL A 41 -19.97 -13.32 -28.14
CA VAL A 41 -21.19 -14.09 -27.87
C VAL A 41 -20.91 -15.59 -27.85
N SER A 42 -20.16 -16.09 -28.84
CA SER A 42 -19.74 -17.50 -28.87
C SER A 42 -18.91 -17.86 -27.65
N LEU A 43 -17.93 -17.01 -27.28
CA LEU A 43 -17.05 -17.26 -26.14
C LEU A 43 -17.84 -17.32 -24.82
N ALA A 44 -18.80 -16.40 -24.62
CA ALA A 44 -19.69 -16.41 -23.45
C ALA A 44 -20.53 -17.69 -23.37
N ALA A 45 -21.05 -18.15 -24.51
CA ALA A 45 -21.87 -19.36 -24.58
C ALA A 45 -21.06 -20.63 -24.28
N THR A 46 -19.80 -20.69 -24.71
CA THR A 46 -18.92 -21.85 -24.49
C THR A 46 -18.31 -21.87 -23.09
N HIS A 47 -18.12 -20.70 -22.46
CA HIS A 47 -17.46 -20.58 -21.15
C HIS A 47 -18.27 -19.71 -20.19
N PRO A 48 -19.31 -20.25 -19.53
CA PRO A 48 -20.22 -19.47 -18.69
C PRO A 48 -19.56 -18.84 -17.45
N THR A 49 -18.44 -19.39 -16.99
CA THR A 49 -17.67 -18.89 -15.83
C THR A 49 -16.65 -17.82 -16.20
N LEU A 50 -16.43 -17.58 -17.51
CA LEU A 50 -15.49 -16.57 -17.98
C LEU A 50 -16.13 -15.19 -17.89
N ARG A 51 -15.47 -14.27 -17.20
CA ARG A 51 -15.88 -12.87 -17.18
C ARG A 51 -15.41 -12.17 -18.45
N LEU A 52 -16.35 -11.65 -19.23
CA LEU A 52 -16.03 -10.84 -20.41
C LEU A 52 -16.00 -9.37 -20.06
N VAL A 53 -14.96 -8.69 -20.54
CA VAL A 53 -14.78 -7.25 -20.42
C VAL A 53 -14.72 -6.67 -21.83
N TYR A 54 -15.64 -5.76 -22.13
CA TYR A 54 -15.82 -5.24 -23.49
C TYR A 54 -14.93 -4.03 -23.76
N GLY A 55 -14.00 -4.18 -24.71
CA GLY A 55 -13.05 -3.14 -25.11
C GLY A 55 -12.13 -3.64 -26.23
N ASP A 56 -11.15 -2.81 -26.58
CA ASP A 56 -10.10 -3.13 -27.54
C ASP A 56 -8.72 -2.70 -27.01
N LEU A 57 -7.66 -2.87 -27.81
CA LEU A 57 -6.29 -2.54 -27.39
C LEU A 57 -6.07 -1.04 -27.16
N SER A 58 -6.93 -0.18 -27.70
CA SER A 58 -6.92 1.26 -27.39
C SER A 58 -7.59 1.60 -26.06
N SER A 59 -8.29 0.66 -25.44
CA SER A 59 -8.97 0.82 -24.14
C SER A 59 -7.98 0.73 -22.97
N THR A 60 -6.94 1.57 -22.98
CA THR A 60 -5.79 1.48 -22.06
C THR A 60 -6.19 1.57 -20.59
N SER A 61 -7.10 2.48 -20.20
CA SER A 61 -7.59 2.59 -18.82
C SER A 61 -8.27 1.31 -18.31
N LEU A 62 -9.03 0.65 -19.18
CA LEU A 62 -9.68 -0.63 -18.91
C LEU A 62 -8.64 -1.74 -18.76
N ILE A 63 -7.66 -1.80 -19.67
CA ILE A 63 -6.57 -2.76 -19.63
C ILE A 63 -5.74 -2.59 -18.35
N THR A 64 -5.39 -1.36 -17.97
CA THR A 64 -4.68 -1.06 -16.71
C THR A 64 -5.47 -1.55 -15.50
N SER A 65 -6.78 -1.31 -15.47
CA SER A 65 -7.65 -1.73 -14.37
C SER A 65 -7.78 -3.26 -14.24
N GLU A 66 -7.95 -3.97 -15.36
CA GLU A 66 -8.04 -5.44 -15.37
C GLU A 66 -6.70 -6.10 -15.07
N ALA A 67 -5.60 -5.55 -15.59
CA ALA A 67 -4.25 -6.01 -15.29
C ALA A 67 -3.92 -5.82 -13.80
N ARG A 68 -4.31 -4.69 -13.20
CA ARG A 68 -4.19 -4.44 -11.74
C ARG A 68 -4.96 -5.46 -10.91
N ALA A 69 -6.13 -5.90 -11.37
CA ALA A 69 -6.98 -6.83 -10.63
C ALA A 69 -6.56 -8.31 -10.75
N ALA A 70 -5.65 -8.63 -11.67
CA ALA A 70 -5.21 -9.99 -11.97
C ALA A 70 -3.89 -10.35 -11.28
N ASP A 71 -3.74 -11.62 -10.93
CA ASP A 71 -2.46 -12.17 -10.46
C ASP A 71 -1.51 -12.45 -11.64
N ILE A 72 -2.08 -12.80 -12.80
CA ILE A 72 -1.35 -13.13 -14.04
C ILE A 72 -2.05 -12.45 -15.23
N VAL A 73 -1.28 -11.85 -16.14
CA VAL A 73 -1.77 -11.31 -17.41
C VAL A 73 -1.19 -12.10 -18.58
N LEU A 74 -2.05 -12.63 -19.45
CA LEU A 74 -1.68 -13.23 -20.73
C LEU A 74 -2.00 -12.27 -21.87
N HIS A 75 -0.96 -11.65 -22.42
CA HIS A 75 -1.08 -10.69 -23.50
C HIS A 75 -0.91 -11.39 -24.85
N LEU A 76 -2.03 -11.80 -25.47
CA LEU A 76 -2.03 -12.65 -26.68
C LEU A 76 -2.81 -12.01 -27.84
N ALA A 77 -3.10 -10.71 -27.74
CA ALA A 77 -3.88 -9.99 -28.74
C ALA A 77 -3.02 -9.49 -29.91
N ASP A 78 -1.93 -8.80 -29.59
CA ASP A 78 -0.96 -8.25 -30.53
C ASP A 78 0.32 -7.94 -29.75
N ALA A 79 1.46 -8.51 -30.14
CA ALA A 79 2.73 -8.29 -29.44
C ALA A 79 3.39 -6.95 -29.80
N ASP A 80 2.97 -6.32 -30.91
CA ASP A 80 3.54 -5.09 -31.42
C ASP A 80 2.73 -3.84 -30.99
N ASP A 81 1.60 -4.04 -30.29
CA ASP A 81 0.79 -2.94 -29.76
C ASP A 81 1.38 -2.37 -28.46
N ALA A 82 2.29 -1.40 -28.62
CA ALA A 82 2.94 -0.74 -27.50
C ALA A 82 1.97 -0.12 -26.46
N PRO A 83 0.85 0.54 -26.84
CA PRO A 83 -0.08 1.12 -25.87
C PRO A 83 -0.69 0.10 -24.91
N SER A 84 -1.17 -1.04 -25.39
CA SER A 84 -1.73 -2.08 -24.52
C SER A 84 -0.65 -2.75 -23.65
N ALA A 85 0.55 -2.97 -24.18
CA ALA A 85 1.67 -3.46 -23.39
C ALA A 85 2.07 -2.50 -22.27
N GLN A 86 2.07 -1.19 -22.52
CA GLN A 86 2.31 -0.15 -21.50
C GLN A 86 1.21 -0.14 -20.44
N ALA A 87 -0.06 -0.19 -20.84
CA ALA A 87 -1.20 -0.24 -19.93
C ALA A 87 -1.17 -1.49 -19.02
N ILE A 88 -0.81 -2.66 -19.58
CA ILE A 88 -0.61 -3.89 -18.80
C ILE A 88 0.52 -3.69 -17.78
N ALA A 89 1.67 -3.17 -18.23
CA ALA A 89 2.82 -2.95 -17.35
C ALA A 89 2.50 -1.93 -16.23
N GLU A 90 1.73 -0.90 -16.52
CA GLU A 90 1.21 0.05 -15.54
C GLU A 90 0.28 -0.63 -14.55
N GLY A 91 -0.74 -1.36 -15.03
CA GLY A 91 -1.69 -2.07 -14.19
C GLY A 91 -1.00 -3.05 -13.23
N LEU A 92 -0.04 -3.82 -13.73
CA LEU A 92 0.76 -4.77 -12.95
C LEU A 92 1.70 -4.11 -11.93
N ARG A 93 2.13 -2.86 -12.18
CA ARG A 93 2.92 -2.06 -11.22
C ARG A 93 2.04 -1.47 -10.12
N SER A 94 0.78 -1.20 -10.43
CA SER A 94 -0.10 -0.33 -9.64
C SER A 94 -0.74 -1.02 -8.43
N ASP A 95 0.03 -1.49 -7.45
CA ASP A 95 -0.53 -1.80 -6.10
C ASP A 95 -0.62 -0.56 -5.19
N GLU A 96 -0.26 0.62 -5.71
CA GLU A 96 -0.15 1.85 -4.94
C GLU A 96 -1.25 2.83 -5.40
N SER A 97 -1.99 3.41 -4.45
CA SER A 97 -2.77 4.62 -4.69
C SER A 97 -1.81 5.80 -4.60
N GLU A 98 -1.78 6.66 -5.62
CA GLU A 98 -1.07 7.94 -5.56
C GLU A 98 -1.89 9.03 -4.85
N GLU A 99 -3.17 8.74 -4.55
CA GLU A 99 -4.04 9.69 -3.87
C GLU A 99 -3.55 9.92 -2.43
N VAL A 100 -3.14 11.16 -2.15
CA VAL A 100 -2.74 11.64 -0.83
C VAL A 100 -3.83 12.58 -0.35
N TYR A 101 -4.39 12.27 0.82
CA TYR A 101 -5.35 13.12 1.49
C TYR A 101 -4.63 14.13 2.39
N ASP A 102 -5.16 15.34 2.45
CA ASP A 102 -4.63 16.44 3.26
C ASP A 102 -5.80 17.10 4.02
N ASP A 103 -5.55 17.46 5.27
CA ASP A 103 -6.51 18.08 6.18
C ASP A 103 -6.30 19.59 6.36
N GLY A 104 -5.28 20.17 5.70
CA GLY A 104 -5.01 21.60 5.66
C GLY A 104 -5.78 22.33 4.56
N GLU A 105 -5.30 22.25 3.32
CA GLU A 105 -5.98 22.83 2.15
C GLU A 105 -6.95 21.83 1.50
N GLY A 106 -6.75 20.53 1.74
CA GLY A 106 -7.45 19.43 1.09
C GLY A 106 -8.69 18.89 1.83
N VAL A 107 -9.12 19.49 2.94
CA VAL A 107 -10.14 18.93 3.86
C VAL A 107 -11.47 18.56 3.18
N GLY A 108 -11.82 19.25 2.10
CA GLY A 108 -13.00 18.93 1.28
C GLY A 108 -12.97 17.52 0.68
N SER A 109 -11.79 17.02 0.28
CA SER A 109 -11.62 15.66 -0.26
C SER A 109 -11.88 14.57 0.79
N VAL A 110 -11.44 14.81 2.03
CA VAL A 110 -11.61 13.90 3.16
C VAL A 110 -13.05 13.91 3.68
N THR A 111 -13.63 15.11 3.79
CA THR A 111 -15.02 15.27 4.27
C THR A 111 -16.06 14.94 3.22
N SER A 112 -15.66 14.53 2.00
CA SER A 112 -16.54 14.09 0.91
C SER A 112 -16.33 12.63 0.49
N LEU A 113 -15.59 11.83 1.29
CA LEU A 113 -15.40 10.41 1.02
C LEU A 113 -16.72 9.65 0.77
N PRO A 114 -16.70 8.60 -0.06
CA PRO A 114 -17.88 7.80 -0.37
C PRO A 114 -18.55 7.22 0.88
N ASP A 115 -19.88 7.10 0.88
CA ASP A 115 -20.67 6.67 2.05
C ASP A 115 -20.29 5.27 2.58
N GLN A 116 -19.73 4.40 1.73
CA GLN A 116 -19.23 3.07 2.10
C GLN A 116 -17.85 3.07 2.77
N ALA A 117 -17.15 4.21 2.81
CA ALA A 117 -15.85 4.29 3.46
C ALA A 117 -15.98 3.98 4.96
N LEU A 118 -14.97 3.33 5.53
CA LEU A 118 -14.93 3.03 6.95
C LEU A 118 -15.09 4.32 7.76
N HIS A 119 -15.86 4.25 8.85
CA HIS A 119 -16.19 5.39 9.74
C HIS A 119 -17.02 6.54 9.13
N ARG A 120 -17.23 6.57 7.80
CA ARG A 120 -17.92 7.68 7.12
C ARG A 120 -19.31 8.01 7.67
N GLY A 121 -20.07 7.00 8.06
CA GLY A 121 -21.39 7.20 8.66
C GLY A 121 -21.37 8.03 9.94
N VAL A 122 -20.33 7.86 10.78
CA VAL A 122 -20.14 8.64 12.01
C VAL A 122 -19.62 10.04 11.68
N ASP A 123 -18.65 10.15 10.78
CA ASP A 123 -18.09 11.43 10.35
C ASP A 123 -19.19 12.38 9.84
N LYS A 124 -20.13 11.87 9.02
CA LYS A 124 -21.25 12.67 8.51
C LYS A 124 -22.12 13.25 9.63
N LEU A 125 -22.35 12.51 10.71
CA LEU A 125 -23.15 12.98 11.85
C LEU A 125 -22.42 14.10 12.60
N VAL A 126 -21.11 13.94 12.83
CA VAL A 126 -20.28 14.94 13.52
C VAL A 126 -20.11 16.21 12.67
N LEU A 127 -19.91 16.05 11.37
CA LEU A 127 -19.81 17.16 10.42
C LEU A 127 -21.14 17.92 10.31
N ALA A 128 -22.28 17.21 10.23
CA ALA A 128 -23.61 17.84 10.21
C ALA A 128 -23.87 18.68 11.48
N ALA A 129 -23.51 18.16 12.66
CA ALA A 129 -23.61 18.92 13.91
C ALA A 129 -22.71 20.17 13.92
N GLY A 130 -21.53 20.09 13.29
CA GLY A 130 -20.66 21.25 13.08
C GLY A 130 -21.24 22.29 12.12
N ASP A 131 -21.87 21.84 11.03
CA ASP A 131 -22.54 22.69 10.04
C ASP A 131 -23.69 23.50 10.65
N GLU A 132 -24.49 22.86 11.52
CA GLU A 132 -25.54 23.54 12.28
C GLU A 132 -24.98 24.67 13.15
N ALA A 133 -23.78 24.48 13.74
CA ALA A 133 -23.15 25.53 14.54
C ALA A 133 -22.65 26.72 13.71
N GLY A 134 -22.14 26.48 12.50
CA GLY A 134 -21.82 27.54 11.55
C GLY A 134 -23.04 28.39 11.16
N GLN A 135 -24.25 27.85 11.33
CA GLN A 135 -25.53 28.49 11.02
C GLN A 135 -26.25 29.06 12.26
N GLY A 136 -25.54 29.20 13.40
CA GLY A 136 -26.10 29.75 14.64
C GLY A 136 -26.42 28.70 15.71
N GLY A 137 -26.11 27.43 15.48
CA GLY A 137 -26.06 26.39 16.50
C GLY A 137 -24.90 26.58 17.49
N LYS A 138 -24.90 25.79 18.58
CA LYS A 138 -24.00 26.01 19.74
C LYS A 138 -22.81 25.04 19.84
N VAL A 139 -22.69 24.06 18.94
CA VAL A 139 -21.76 22.92 19.11
C VAL A 139 -20.61 22.99 18.13
N ARG A 140 -19.39 23.22 18.61
CA ARG A 140 -18.19 23.08 17.78
C ARG A 140 -17.74 21.62 17.76
N THR A 141 -17.43 21.11 16.57
CA THR A 141 -16.96 19.75 16.38
C THR A 141 -15.55 19.76 15.80
N ALA A 142 -14.76 18.77 16.20
CA ALA A 142 -13.47 18.45 15.59
C ALA A 142 -13.36 16.93 15.47
N VAL A 143 -12.99 16.44 14.29
CA VAL A 143 -12.72 15.03 14.02
C VAL A 143 -11.22 14.82 14.04
N VAL A 144 -10.73 14.00 14.96
CA VAL A 144 -9.32 13.60 14.99
C VAL A 144 -9.23 12.20 14.39
N CYS A 145 -8.54 12.09 13.26
CA CYS A 145 -8.39 10.86 12.49
C CYS A 145 -6.91 10.41 12.52
N PRO A 146 -6.52 9.62 13.53
CA PRO A 146 -5.18 9.07 13.60
C PRO A 146 -5.03 7.84 12.67
N PRO A 147 -3.83 7.59 12.12
CA PRO A 147 -3.53 6.47 11.24
C PRO A 147 -3.19 5.22 12.06
N CYS A 148 -1.93 4.75 12.06
CA CYS A 148 -1.48 3.67 12.93
C CYS A 148 -1.03 4.18 14.31
N ILE A 149 -1.90 4.08 15.32
CA ILE A 149 -1.55 4.41 16.71
C ILE A 149 -0.70 3.31 17.34
N TYR A 150 0.46 3.67 17.88
CA TYR A 150 1.37 2.75 18.59
C TYR A 150 1.79 3.28 19.96
N GLY A 151 2.53 2.46 20.72
CA GLY A 151 3.00 2.81 22.05
C GLY A 151 2.17 2.21 23.19
N ARG A 152 2.72 2.28 24.41
CA ARG A 152 2.05 1.79 25.62
C ARG A 152 1.14 2.87 26.18
N GLY A 153 -0.15 2.56 26.29
CA GLY A 153 -1.13 3.45 26.90
C GLY A 153 -0.83 3.72 28.38
N ARG A 154 -1.20 4.91 28.84
CA ARG A 154 -1.01 5.40 30.22
C ARG A 154 -2.29 5.33 31.07
N GLY A 155 -3.42 4.94 30.48
CA GLY A 155 -4.72 4.86 31.14
C GLY A 155 -4.89 3.59 31.97
N ALA A 156 -5.94 3.56 32.80
CA ALA A 156 -6.25 2.44 33.70
C ALA A 156 -6.76 1.16 33.00
N GLY A 157 -7.20 1.30 31.74
CA GLY A 157 -7.78 0.21 30.96
C GLY A 157 -6.77 -0.47 30.03
N ASN A 158 -7.19 -0.72 28.79
CA ASN A 158 -6.29 -1.28 27.79
C ASN A 158 -5.10 -0.33 27.54
N THR A 159 -3.89 -0.87 27.66
CA THR A 159 -2.63 -0.14 27.47
C THR A 159 -1.81 -0.67 26.29
N ARG A 160 -2.36 -1.61 25.51
CA ARG A 160 -1.67 -2.26 24.39
C ARG A 160 -2.35 -1.90 23.07
N SER A 161 -1.57 -1.44 22.09
CA SER A 161 -2.03 -1.24 20.70
C SER A 161 -2.34 -2.58 20.02
N MET A 162 -2.94 -2.55 18.83
CA MET A 162 -3.45 -3.75 18.16
C MET A 162 -2.51 -4.26 17.08
N GLN A 163 -2.18 -3.42 16.08
CA GLN A 163 -1.63 -3.89 14.81
C GLN A 163 -0.23 -4.52 14.93
N VAL A 164 0.77 -3.76 15.39
CA VAL A 164 2.15 -4.28 15.58
C VAL A 164 2.18 -5.43 16.60
N PRO A 165 1.49 -5.33 17.75
CA PRO A 165 1.53 -6.41 18.72
C PRO A 165 0.79 -7.69 18.27
N GLU A 166 -0.21 -7.60 17.39
CA GLU A 166 -0.85 -8.75 16.78
C GLU A 166 0.04 -9.40 15.71
N LEU A 167 0.70 -8.60 14.87
CA LEU A 167 1.69 -9.08 13.91
C LEU A 167 2.83 -9.84 14.62
N ALA A 168 3.30 -9.30 15.74
CA ALA A 168 4.28 -9.97 16.60
C ALA A 168 3.75 -11.28 17.17
N ARG A 169 2.53 -11.31 17.72
CA ARG A 169 1.91 -12.52 18.26
C ARG A 169 1.86 -13.63 17.20
N VAL A 170 1.33 -13.33 16.02
CA VAL A 170 1.19 -14.30 14.93
C VAL A 170 2.55 -14.78 14.43
N THR A 171 3.54 -13.88 14.31
CA THR A 171 4.90 -14.25 13.91
C THR A 171 5.55 -15.20 14.92
N VAL A 172 5.37 -14.94 16.22
CA VAL A 172 5.86 -15.83 17.29
C VAL A 172 5.17 -17.20 17.23
N GLU A 173 3.85 -17.23 17.07
CA GLU A 173 3.08 -18.49 17.02
C GLU A 173 3.44 -19.36 15.81
N ARG A 174 3.73 -18.73 14.66
CA ARG A 174 4.06 -19.44 13.42
C ARG A 174 5.54 -19.79 13.29
N GLY A 175 6.43 -19.03 13.94
CA GLY A 175 7.87 -19.10 13.71
C GLY A 175 8.32 -18.52 12.36
N GLU A 176 7.39 -17.91 11.61
CA GLU A 176 7.61 -17.34 10.27
C GLU A 176 7.07 -15.92 10.21
N GLY A 177 7.75 -15.05 9.46
CA GLY A 177 7.30 -13.67 9.25
C GLY A 177 6.02 -13.63 8.41
N VAL A 178 5.06 -12.81 8.83
CA VAL A 178 3.81 -12.62 8.11
C VAL A 178 3.86 -11.32 7.32
N ARG A 179 3.55 -11.37 6.03
CA ARG A 179 3.39 -10.20 5.16
C ARG A 179 2.06 -10.29 4.42
N VAL A 180 1.32 -9.19 4.38
CA VAL A 180 0.09 -9.08 3.56
C VAL A 180 0.47 -8.56 2.17
N GLY A 181 0.10 -9.31 1.13
CA GLY A 181 0.42 -8.98 -0.25
C GLY A 181 1.91 -8.72 -0.47
N LYS A 182 2.26 -7.70 -1.27
CA LYS A 182 3.66 -7.28 -1.49
C LYS A 182 4.26 -6.48 -0.32
N GLY A 183 3.49 -6.18 0.73
CA GLY A 183 3.93 -5.35 1.86
C GLY A 183 3.99 -3.85 1.56
N ARG A 184 3.38 -3.41 0.47
CA ARG A 184 3.43 -2.02 -0.05
C ARG A 184 2.38 -1.08 0.53
N ALA A 185 1.60 -1.55 1.50
CA ALA A 185 0.65 -0.70 2.21
C ALA A 185 1.44 0.39 2.98
N ARG A 186 1.42 1.60 2.44
CA ARG A 186 2.01 2.81 3.02
C ARG A 186 1.04 3.44 4.00
N TRP A 187 1.48 3.63 5.23
CA TRP A 187 0.69 4.22 6.32
C TRP A 187 1.56 5.26 7.02
N THR A 188 0.91 6.18 7.73
CA THR A 188 1.59 7.01 8.73
C THR A 188 1.36 6.46 10.13
N GLY A 189 2.23 6.83 11.07
CA GLY A 189 2.18 6.35 12.45
C GLY A 189 2.02 7.50 13.44
N LEU A 190 1.52 7.25 14.64
CA LEU A 190 1.62 8.22 15.73
C LEU A 190 1.69 7.51 17.08
N HIS A 191 2.57 7.96 17.97
CA HIS A 191 2.60 7.45 19.32
C HIS A 191 1.38 7.93 20.11
N VAL A 192 0.76 7.05 20.90
CA VAL A 192 -0.47 7.32 21.66
C VAL A 192 -0.34 8.50 22.64
N ALA A 193 0.88 8.82 23.08
CA ALA A 193 1.13 9.98 23.92
C ALA A 193 1.00 11.30 23.15
N ASP A 194 1.53 11.37 21.93
CA ASP A 194 1.48 12.58 21.09
C ASP A 194 0.05 12.82 20.60
N LEU A 195 -0.68 11.75 20.29
CA LEU A 195 -2.12 11.84 20.01
C LEU A 195 -2.90 12.44 21.19
N ALA A 196 -2.55 12.07 22.42
CA ALA A 196 -3.18 12.65 23.61
C ALA A 196 -2.87 14.15 23.75
N ASP A 197 -1.66 14.57 23.40
CA ASP A 197 -1.26 15.97 23.45
C ASP A 197 -2.04 16.83 22.42
N LEU A 198 -2.37 16.28 21.25
CA LEU A 198 -3.28 16.93 20.30
C LEU A 198 -4.68 17.15 20.91
N PHE A 199 -5.23 16.13 21.59
CA PHE A 199 -6.52 16.28 22.28
C PHE A 199 -6.46 17.35 23.38
N VAL A 200 -5.38 17.42 24.15
CA VAL A 200 -5.17 18.48 25.14
C VAL A 200 -5.20 19.85 24.46
N ARG A 201 -4.47 20.01 23.35
CA ARG A 201 -4.43 21.27 22.59
C ARG A 201 -5.81 21.70 22.09
N LEU A 202 -6.58 20.77 21.51
CA LEU A 202 -7.94 21.06 21.04
C LEU A 202 -8.87 21.46 22.18
N VAL A 203 -8.76 20.82 23.35
CA VAL A 203 -9.53 21.20 24.55
C VAL A 203 -9.15 22.60 25.03
N GLU A 204 -7.86 22.93 25.06
CA GLU A 204 -7.39 24.26 25.44
C GLU A 204 -7.92 25.35 24.50
N GLU A 205 -7.93 25.11 23.18
CA GLU A 205 -8.53 26.03 22.20
C GLU A 205 -10.05 26.13 22.35
N ALA A 206 -10.74 25.03 22.63
CA ALA A 206 -12.18 25.03 22.90
C ALA A 206 -12.53 25.91 24.12
N VAL A 207 -11.76 25.82 25.21
CA VAL A 207 -11.95 26.64 26.43
C VAL A 207 -11.79 28.13 26.13
N LYS A 208 -10.92 28.51 25.20
CA LYS A 208 -10.76 29.90 24.73
C LYS A 208 -11.91 30.37 23.82
N GLY A 209 -12.98 29.59 23.70
CA GLY A 209 -14.05 29.89 22.77
C GLY A 209 -13.63 29.65 21.32
N GLY A 210 -12.84 28.59 21.07
CA GLY A 210 -12.47 28.10 19.74
C GLY A 210 -11.05 28.46 19.33
N GLY A 211 -10.52 29.56 19.88
CA GLY A 211 -9.12 29.95 19.75
C GLY A 211 -8.60 29.91 18.31
N GLU A 212 -7.39 29.36 18.12
CA GLU A 212 -6.72 29.25 16.81
C GLU A 212 -7.02 27.94 16.08
N ALA A 213 -7.75 27.01 16.71
CA ALA A 213 -8.14 25.74 16.09
C ALA A 213 -9.27 25.94 15.06
N THR A 214 -9.29 25.07 14.05
CA THR A 214 -10.42 24.93 13.13
C THR A 214 -11.50 24.01 13.71
N TRP A 215 -12.76 24.25 13.32
CA TRP A 215 -13.93 23.56 13.85
C TRP A 215 -14.97 23.32 12.75
N GLY A 216 -15.91 22.42 13.00
CA GLY A 216 -16.95 22.06 12.04
C GLY A 216 -16.33 21.30 10.86
N ARG A 217 -16.64 21.73 9.63
CA ARG A 217 -16.11 21.07 8.41
C ARG A 217 -14.60 21.16 8.29
N GLU A 218 -14.03 22.28 8.73
CA GLU A 218 -12.59 22.54 8.66
C GLU A 218 -11.85 21.92 9.85
N GLY A 219 -12.57 21.43 10.87
CA GLY A 219 -12.01 20.81 12.07
C GLY A 219 -11.70 19.33 11.88
N TYR A 220 -11.11 18.93 10.76
CA TYR A 220 -10.64 17.55 10.54
C TYR A 220 -9.12 17.54 10.72
N TYR A 221 -8.60 16.62 11.55
CA TYR A 221 -7.19 16.59 11.91
C TYR A 221 -6.60 15.21 11.70
N PHE A 222 -5.64 15.10 10.78
CA PHE A 222 -4.76 13.95 10.64
C PHE A 222 -3.65 14.04 11.68
N ALA A 223 -3.68 13.11 12.63
CA ALA A 223 -2.70 13.07 13.71
C ALA A 223 -1.61 12.06 13.35
N GLU A 224 -0.53 12.52 12.74
CA GLU A 224 0.53 11.66 12.21
C GLU A 224 1.96 12.14 12.52
N ASP A 225 2.90 11.20 12.45
CA ASP A 225 4.35 11.36 12.55
C ASP A 225 5.03 10.30 11.67
N GLY A 226 5.50 10.73 10.50
CA GLY A 226 6.29 9.91 9.58
C GLY A 226 5.51 8.81 8.85
N GLU A 227 6.11 8.34 7.76
CA GLU A 227 5.58 7.28 6.90
C GLU A 227 6.31 5.95 7.13
N PHE A 228 5.60 4.83 6.94
CA PHE A 228 6.19 3.50 6.92
C PHE A 228 5.42 2.55 5.97
N TYR A 229 6.05 1.45 5.60
CA TYR A 229 5.43 0.36 4.86
C TYR A 229 5.24 -0.86 5.76
N TRP A 230 4.08 -1.51 5.67
CA TRP A 230 3.80 -2.72 6.46
C TRP A 230 4.73 -3.89 6.16
N GLY A 231 5.33 -3.93 4.95
CA GLY A 231 6.39 -4.87 4.60
C GLY A 231 7.61 -4.75 5.51
N ASP A 232 8.05 -3.52 5.78
CA ASP A 232 9.20 -3.24 6.64
C ASP A 232 8.89 -3.60 8.09
N VAL A 233 7.70 -3.23 8.58
CA VAL A 233 7.25 -3.58 9.94
C VAL A 233 7.23 -5.11 10.13
N SER A 234 6.80 -5.85 9.10
CA SER A 234 6.81 -7.32 9.11
C SER A 234 8.24 -7.88 9.21
N GLU A 235 9.19 -7.28 8.49
CA GLU A 235 10.61 -7.64 8.57
C GLU A 235 11.18 -7.33 9.95
N TRP A 236 10.94 -6.13 10.50
CA TRP A 236 11.41 -5.74 11.83
C TRP A 236 10.88 -6.65 12.93
N VAL A 237 9.59 -7.01 12.86
CA VAL A 237 8.98 -7.97 13.79
C VAL A 237 9.67 -9.33 13.70
N LEU A 238 9.88 -9.85 12.49
CA LEU A 238 10.56 -11.13 12.28
C LEU A 238 12.00 -11.10 12.80
N GLU A 239 12.73 -10.01 12.54
CA GLU A 239 14.08 -9.82 13.06
C GLU A 239 14.12 -9.85 14.59
N GLU A 240 13.22 -9.12 15.25
CA GLU A 240 13.14 -9.10 16.71
C GLU A 240 12.74 -10.47 17.29
N VAL A 241 11.84 -11.19 16.63
CA VAL A 241 11.51 -12.58 16.98
C VAL A 241 12.74 -13.49 16.85
N ARG A 242 13.48 -13.40 15.74
CA ARG A 242 14.71 -14.18 15.53
C ARG A 242 15.76 -13.88 16.59
N LYS A 243 16.01 -12.60 16.88
CA LYS A 243 16.98 -12.17 17.90
C LYS A 243 16.61 -12.65 19.30
N LYS A 244 15.34 -12.49 19.70
CA LYS A 244 14.90 -12.73 21.09
C LYS A 244 14.52 -14.18 21.37
N LEU A 245 13.97 -14.90 20.40
CA LEU A 245 13.44 -16.25 20.61
C LEU A 245 14.31 -17.35 19.99
N LEU A 246 15.01 -17.08 18.88
CA LEU A 246 15.87 -18.08 18.24
C LEU A 246 17.35 -17.98 18.65
N GLY A 247 17.71 -16.95 19.42
CA GLY A 247 19.06 -16.77 20.00
C GLY A 247 20.18 -16.59 18.97
N TRP A 248 19.84 -16.39 17.69
CA TRP A 248 20.83 -16.22 16.63
C TRP A 248 21.29 -14.76 16.57
N GLN A 249 22.56 -14.54 16.91
CA GLN A 249 23.25 -13.27 16.73
C GLN A 249 24.48 -13.49 15.84
N PRO A 250 24.52 -12.90 14.63
CA PRO A 250 25.73 -12.95 13.81
C PRO A 250 26.87 -12.21 14.53
N LYS A 251 28.00 -12.91 14.73
CA LYS A 251 29.20 -12.39 15.43
C LYS A 251 30.26 -11.82 14.48
N ARG A 252 30.04 -11.92 13.17
CA ARG A 252 30.98 -11.45 12.13
C ARG A 252 30.53 -10.08 11.60
N HIS A 253 31.44 -9.35 10.99
CA HIS A 253 31.11 -8.07 10.36
C HIS A 253 30.12 -8.28 9.20
N GLY A 254 29.31 -7.27 8.92
CA GLY A 254 28.24 -7.37 7.94
C GLY A 254 28.76 -7.24 6.51
N LEU A 255 27.87 -7.45 5.54
CA LEU A 255 28.19 -7.29 4.12
C LEU A 255 28.71 -5.88 3.81
N ARG A 256 28.26 -4.86 4.51
CA ARG A 256 28.71 -3.47 4.30
C ARG A 256 30.17 -3.27 4.69
N GLU A 257 30.61 -3.92 5.76
CA GLU A 257 32.02 -3.98 6.15
C GLU A 257 32.82 -4.85 5.17
N GLU A 258 32.28 -6.00 4.75
CA GLU A 258 32.92 -6.90 3.77
C GLU A 258 33.16 -6.19 2.42
N VAL A 259 32.25 -5.32 2.00
CA VAL A 259 32.39 -4.52 0.78
C VAL A 259 33.63 -3.61 0.84
N LYS A 260 33.97 -3.07 2.02
CA LYS A 260 35.19 -2.24 2.17
C LYS A 260 36.43 -3.10 1.95
N ASP A 261 36.48 -4.25 2.59
CA ASP A 261 37.59 -5.20 2.48
C ASP A 261 37.73 -5.70 1.04
N ALA A 262 36.61 -6.03 0.38
CA ALA A 262 36.58 -6.47 -1.00
C ALA A 262 37.09 -5.38 -1.97
N VAL A 263 36.67 -4.13 -1.78
CA VAL A 263 37.16 -3.00 -2.60
C VAL A 263 38.66 -2.81 -2.42
N GLU A 264 39.17 -2.88 -1.20
CA GLU A 264 40.61 -2.75 -0.93
C GLU A 264 41.40 -3.90 -1.57
N VAL A 265 40.94 -5.14 -1.41
CA VAL A 265 41.59 -6.33 -1.99
C VAL A 265 41.63 -6.25 -3.52
N GLU A 266 40.52 -5.91 -4.16
CA GLU A 266 40.46 -5.82 -5.62
C GLU A 266 41.23 -4.61 -6.16
N ALA A 267 41.16 -3.46 -5.49
CA ALA A 267 41.99 -2.30 -5.84
C ALA A 267 43.49 -2.61 -5.74
N LYS A 268 43.90 -3.43 -4.78
CA LYS A 268 45.29 -3.90 -4.66
C LYS A 268 45.69 -4.81 -5.82
N LYS A 269 44.86 -5.81 -6.16
CA LYS A 269 45.10 -6.72 -7.28
C LYS A 269 45.18 -6.00 -8.62
N LEU A 270 44.34 -5.00 -8.82
CA LEU A 270 44.28 -4.19 -10.04
C LEU A 270 45.35 -3.09 -10.09
N GLY A 271 46.20 -2.97 -9.06
CA GLY A 271 47.22 -1.92 -8.98
C GLY A 271 46.63 -0.50 -8.91
N LYS A 272 45.39 -0.37 -8.42
CA LYS A 272 44.66 0.89 -8.28
C LYS A 272 44.77 1.51 -6.88
N LEU A 273 45.36 0.81 -5.92
CA LEU A 273 45.78 1.42 -4.67
C LEU A 273 47.08 2.22 -4.88
N PRO A 274 47.13 3.50 -4.50
CA PRO A 274 48.37 4.28 -4.58
C PRO A 274 49.44 3.63 -3.70
N GLY A 275 50.62 3.42 -4.28
CA GLY A 275 51.78 2.91 -3.54
C GLY A 275 52.23 3.91 -2.48
N HIS A 276 53.02 3.43 -1.50
CA HIS A 276 53.56 4.28 -0.42
C HIS A 276 54.30 5.53 -0.93
N ALA A 277 54.95 5.44 -2.09
CA ALA A 277 55.60 6.57 -2.76
C ALA A 277 54.59 7.63 -3.27
N ALA A 278 53.46 7.22 -3.85
CA ALA A 278 52.42 8.13 -4.32
C ALA A 278 51.69 8.82 -3.17
N LYS A 279 51.44 8.10 -2.06
CA LYS A 279 50.90 8.69 -0.82
C LYS A 279 51.88 9.69 -0.17
N ALA A 280 53.18 9.40 -0.19
CA ALA A 280 54.20 10.30 0.36
C ALA A 280 54.42 11.56 -0.48
N ALA A 281 54.09 11.52 -1.78
CA ALA A 281 54.19 12.66 -2.69
C ALA A 281 52.98 13.62 -2.64
N GLY A 282 51.87 13.23 -2.00
CA GLY A 282 50.65 14.05 -1.92
C GLY A 282 49.73 13.97 -3.16
N ASP A 283 50.01 13.04 -4.08
CA ASP A 283 49.31 12.90 -5.36
C ASP A 283 48.14 11.89 -5.32
N ALA A 284 47.51 11.71 -4.16
CA ALA A 284 46.39 10.77 -3.95
C ALA A 284 45.11 11.50 -3.54
#